data_AF-A0A931RVE2-F1
#
_entry.id   AF-A0A931RVE2-F1
#
_cell.length_a   1.000
_cell.length_b   1.000
_cell.length_c   1.000
_cell.angle_alpha   90.00
_cell.angle_beta   90.00
_cell.angle_gamma   90.00
#
_symmetry.space_group_name_H-M   'P 1'
#
loop_
_entity.id
_entity.type
_entity.pdbx_description
1 polymer ?
#
loop_
_entity_poly.entity_id
_entity_poly.type
_entity_poly.pdbx_seq_one_letter_code
_entity_poly.pdbx_strand_id
1 'polypeptide(L)'
;MTKLIERLRGLYVDPELQFRFVIFLVVLIMVESVFVGRGLVALVFMARDWRRPDLLFDFFLSLLWLLAPLLAVNVGLGLYWSARIARPLKALDKGLKDLREGHFSPIEDLRPRDALKDLSQNFNETVGRLKYLLTRDRRLVLEALADLDQAQAAKPGDREKFLLQAKSKLSIVNAHFHKDGSNG
;
A
#
# COMPACT_ATOMS: atom_id res chain seq x y z
N MET A 1 -19.03 -7.60 20.36
CA MET A 1 -18.44 -6.24 20.27
C MET A 1 -16.93 -6.25 20.01
N THR A 2 -16.15 -7.14 20.61
CA THR A 2 -14.67 -7.22 20.46
C THR A 2 -14.16 -7.43 19.03
N LYS A 3 -14.77 -8.33 18.24
CA LYS A 3 -14.41 -8.54 16.81
C LYS A 3 -14.65 -7.31 15.91
N LEU A 4 -15.57 -6.42 16.29
CA LEU A 4 -15.87 -5.20 15.53
C LEU A 4 -14.80 -4.13 15.79
N ILE A 5 -14.30 -4.05 17.03
CA ILE A 5 -13.23 -3.13 17.43
C ILE A 5 -11.89 -3.54 16.80
N GLU A 6 -11.62 -4.84 16.67
CA GLU A 6 -10.43 -5.34 15.96
C GLU A 6 -10.44 -5.01 14.45
N ARG A 7 -11.59 -5.16 13.78
CA ARG A 7 -11.73 -4.75 12.38
C ARG A 7 -11.56 -3.24 12.17
N LEU A 8 -11.98 -2.43 13.15
CA LEU A 8 -11.81 -0.97 13.09
C LEU A 8 -10.37 -0.53 13.40
N ARG A 9 -9.59 -1.31 14.17
CA ARG A 9 -8.16 -1.04 14.38
C ARG A 9 -7.32 -1.23 13.11
N GLY A 10 -7.71 -2.13 12.20
CA GLY A 10 -7.03 -2.31 10.91
C GLY A 10 -7.23 -1.16 9.91
N LEU A 11 -8.15 -0.23 10.19
CA LEU A 11 -8.44 0.95 9.38
C LEU A 11 -7.74 2.21 9.89
N TYR A 12 -6.99 2.12 11.00
CA TYR A 12 -6.23 3.25 11.52
C TYR A 12 -5.02 3.50 10.60
N VAL A 13 -5.16 4.53 9.76
CA VAL A 13 -4.04 5.21 9.11
C VAL A 13 -3.11 5.74 10.20
N ASP A 14 -1.80 5.71 9.98
CA ASP A 14 -0.81 6.18 10.96
C ASP A 14 -1.23 7.53 11.56
N PRO A 15 -1.43 7.63 12.89
CA PRO A 15 -1.99 8.81 13.52
C PRO A 15 -1.13 10.06 13.29
N GLU A 16 0.18 9.88 13.12
CA GLU A 16 1.09 10.96 12.77
C GLU A 16 0.84 11.50 11.35
N LEU A 17 0.61 10.62 10.38
CA LEU A 17 0.32 11.01 9.00
C LEU A 17 -1.06 11.69 8.92
N GLN A 18 -2.06 11.11 9.60
CA GLN A 18 -3.40 11.65 9.66
C GLN A 18 -3.41 13.03 10.32
N PHE A 19 -2.69 13.23 11.43
CA PHE A 19 -2.62 14.52 12.11
C PHE A 19 -1.96 15.60 11.24
N ARG A 20 -0.86 15.28 10.55
CA ARG A 20 -0.21 16.19 9.60
C ARG A 20 -1.14 16.57 8.45
N PHE A 21 -1.88 15.60 7.92
CA PHE A 21 -2.84 15.83 6.84
C PHE A 21 -4.02 16.69 7.30
N VAL A 22 -4.56 16.42 8.50
CA VAL A 22 -5.65 17.22 9.08
C VAL A 22 -5.20 18.66 9.31
N ILE A 23 -4.02 18.88 9.91
CA ILE A 23 -3.48 20.25 10.08
C ILE A 23 -3.36 20.95 8.73
N PHE A 24 -2.74 20.29 7.75
CA PHE A 24 -2.58 20.84 6.41
C PHE A 24 -3.94 21.22 5.79
N LEU A 25 -4.94 20.33 5.89
CA LEU A 25 -6.28 20.54 5.36
C LEU A 25 -7.02 21.67 6.08
N VAL A 26 -6.89 21.77 7.41
CA VAL A 26 -7.47 22.88 8.19
C VAL A 26 -6.86 24.20 7.77
N VAL A 27 -5.53 24.28 7.63
CA VAL A 27 -4.84 25.49 7.17
C VAL A 27 -5.28 25.86 5.74
N LEU A 28 -5.39 24.87 4.85
CA LEU A 28 -5.86 25.07 3.49
C LEU A 28 -7.28 25.64 3.46
N ILE A 29 -8.22 25.04 4.22
CA ILE A 29 -9.60 25.50 4.33
C ILE A 29 -9.67 26.92 4.91
N MET A 30 -8.83 27.24 5.91
CA MET A 30 -8.78 28.59 6.46
C MET A 30 -8.35 29.61 5.40
N VAL A 31 -7.33 29.29 4.61
CA VAL A 31 -6.87 30.17 3.51
C VAL A 31 -7.97 30.35 2.46
N GLU A 32 -8.61 29.25 2.03
CA GLU A 32 -9.72 29.31 1.08
C GLU A 32 -10.90 30.12 1.62
N SER A 33 -11.22 29.97 2.91
CA SER A 33 -12.31 30.71 3.56
C SER A 33 -12.05 32.21 3.59
N VAL A 34 -10.81 32.64 3.84
CA VAL A 34 -10.42 34.06 3.77
C VAL A 34 -10.56 34.60 2.34
N PHE A 35 -10.14 33.83 1.34
CA PHE A 35 -10.29 34.19 -0.06
C PHE A 35 -11.76 34.33 -0.45
N VAL A 36 -12.59 33.32 -0.16
CA VAL A 36 -14.03 33.33 -0.45
C VAL A 36 -14.73 34.46 0.30
N GLY A 37 -14.41 34.68 1.58
CA GLY A 37 -14.95 35.78 2.38
C GLY A 37 -14.64 37.15 1.78
N ARG A 38 -13.38 37.39 1.39
CA ARG A 38 -12.98 38.62 0.68
C ARG A 38 -13.74 38.78 -0.64
N GLY A 39 -13.90 37.68 -1.38
CA GLY A 39 -14.68 37.62 -2.62
C GLY A 39 -16.13 38.05 -2.43
N LEU A 40 -16.82 37.45 -1.46
CA LEU A 40 -18.22 37.75 -1.13
C LEU A 40 -18.41 39.20 -0.70
N VAL A 41 -17.50 39.75 0.11
CA VAL A 41 -17.57 41.16 0.51
C VAL A 41 -17.44 42.08 -0.70
N ALA A 42 -16.47 41.85 -1.59
CA ALA A 42 -16.33 42.64 -2.82
C ALA A 42 -17.59 42.55 -3.71
N LEU A 43 -18.16 41.36 -3.80
CA LEU A 43 -19.41 41.06 -4.50
C LEU A 43 -20.59 41.88 -3.97
N VAL A 44 -20.76 41.90 -2.63
CA VAL A 44 -21.84 42.65 -1.97
C VAL A 44 -21.68 44.16 -2.19
N PHE A 45 -20.44 44.67 -2.14
CA PHE A 45 -20.17 46.08 -2.44
C PHE A 45 -20.53 46.44 -3.89
N MET A 46 -20.14 45.61 -4.88
CA MET A 46 -20.51 45.83 -6.29
C MET A 46 -22.02 45.72 -6.53
N ALA A 47 -22.68 44.76 -5.89
CA ALA A 47 -24.13 44.56 -6.05
C ALA A 47 -24.96 45.75 -5.56
N ARG A 48 -24.43 46.53 -4.62
CA ARG A 48 -25.09 47.74 -4.12
C ARG A 48 -25.20 48.85 -5.18
N ASP A 49 -24.33 48.84 -6.19
CA ASP A 49 -24.22 49.89 -7.21
C ASP A 49 -24.81 49.48 -8.59
N TRP A 50 -25.82 48.59 -8.60
CA TRP A 50 -26.43 47.91 -9.77
C TRP A 50 -26.92 48.80 -10.95
N ARG A 51 -26.82 50.14 -10.87
CA ARG A 51 -27.23 51.07 -11.93
C ARG A 51 -26.21 51.23 -13.07
N ARG A 52 -25.05 50.55 -13.01
CA ARG A 52 -23.95 50.68 -13.97
C ARG A 52 -23.68 49.34 -14.68
N PRO A 53 -24.04 49.19 -15.97
CA PRO A 53 -23.85 47.93 -16.72
C PRO A 53 -22.37 47.56 -16.92
N ASP A 54 -21.47 48.53 -16.83
CA ASP A 54 -20.01 48.39 -16.75
C ASP A 54 -19.56 47.53 -15.55
N LEU A 55 -20.30 47.54 -14.44
CA LEU A 55 -19.98 46.73 -13.25
C LEU A 55 -20.16 45.23 -13.47
N LEU A 56 -20.95 44.79 -14.47
CA LEU A 56 -21.12 43.36 -14.74
C LEU A 56 -19.81 42.73 -15.21
N PHE A 57 -19.05 43.43 -16.06
CA PHE A 57 -17.77 42.93 -16.54
C PHE A 57 -16.73 42.86 -15.40
N ASP A 58 -16.65 43.92 -14.58
CA ASP A 58 -15.78 43.95 -13.41
C ASP A 58 -16.16 42.87 -12.38
N PHE A 59 -17.45 42.60 -12.23
CA PHE A 59 -17.96 41.52 -11.40
C PHE A 59 -17.48 40.14 -11.89
N PHE A 60 -17.70 39.81 -13.17
CA PHE A 60 -17.25 38.53 -13.72
C PHE A 60 -15.73 38.39 -13.68
N LEU A 61 -14.99 39.48 -13.92
CA LEU A 61 -13.54 39.49 -13.83
C LEU A 61 -13.06 39.26 -12.39
N SER A 62 -13.69 39.91 -11.40
CA SER A 62 -13.41 39.68 -9.97
C SER A 62 -13.75 38.25 -9.55
N LEU A 63 -14.86 37.69 -10.03
CA LEU A 63 -15.26 36.31 -9.76
C LEU A 63 -14.27 35.31 -10.38
N LEU A 64 -13.80 35.58 -11.60
CA LEU A 64 -12.79 34.77 -12.26
C LEU A 64 -11.47 34.79 -11.49
N TRP A 65 -11.01 35.97 -11.05
CA TRP A 65 -9.81 36.11 -10.22
C TRP A 65 -9.91 35.42 -8.86
N LEU A 66 -11.13 35.27 -8.33
CA LEU A 66 -11.38 34.50 -7.11
C LEU A 66 -11.33 33.00 -7.38
N LEU A 67 -12.07 32.53 -8.39
CA LEU A 67 -12.25 31.09 -8.66
C LEU A 67 -11.03 30.45 -9.29
N ALA A 68 -10.34 31.15 -10.20
CA ALA A 68 -9.19 30.60 -10.92
C ALA A 68 -8.07 30.07 -10.00
N PRO A 69 -7.55 30.82 -9.01
CA PRO A 69 -6.51 30.31 -8.12
C PRO A 69 -7.04 29.18 -7.22
N LEU A 70 -8.30 29.26 -6.77
CA LEU A 70 -8.91 28.22 -5.95
C LEU A 70 -8.98 26.89 -6.71
N LEU A 71 -9.40 26.94 -7.98
CA LEU A 71 -9.47 25.78 -8.86
C LEU A 71 -8.05 25.26 -9.16
N ALA A 72 -7.10 26.15 -9.44
CA ALA A 72 -5.73 25.79 -9.75
C ALA A 72 -5.04 25.07 -8.57
N VAL A 73 -5.24 25.55 -7.34
CA VAL A 73 -4.69 24.91 -6.13
C VAL A 73 -5.32 23.54 -5.91
N ASN A 74 -6.65 23.43 -6.00
CA ASN A 74 -7.35 22.16 -5.80
C ASN A 74 -6.97 21.10 -6.85
N VAL A 75 -6.91 21.49 -8.13
CA VAL A 75 -6.47 20.59 -9.21
C VAL A 75 -5.00 20.22 -9.03
N GLY A 76 -4.14 21.19 -8.68
CA GLY A 76 -2.72 20.96 -8.41
C GLY A 76 -2.48 19.98 -7.27
N LEU A 77 -3.20 20.15 -6.15
CA LEU A 77 -3.14 19.22 -5.01
C LEU A 77 -3.66 17.84 -5.39
N GLY A 78 -4.79 17.77 -6.10
CA GLY A 78 -5.36 16.50 -6.57
C GLY A 78 -4.39 15.72 -7.46
N LEU A 79 -3.76 16.40 -8.43
CA LEU A 79 -2.74 15.80 -9.30
C LEU A 79 -1.49 15.38 -8.51
N TYR A 80 -1.03 16.22 -7.59
CA TYR A 80 0.13 15.94 -6.75
C TYR A 80 -0.08 14.68 -5.89
N TRP A 81 -1.20 14.60 -5.18
CA TRP A 81 -1.54 13.47 -4.33
C TRP A 81 -1.84 12.22 -5.15
N SER A 82 -2.56 12.36 -6.27
CA SER A 82 -2.81 11.26 -7.21
C SER A 82 -1.51 10.65 -7.72
N ALA A 83 -0.55 11.47 -8.17
CA ALA A 83 0.74 10.97 -8.62
C ALA A 83 1.54 10.28 -7.50
N ARG A 84 1.44 10.78 -6.27
CA ARG A 84 2.14 10.24 -5.10
C ARG A 84 1.55 8.91 -4.61
N ILE A 85 0.25 8.69 -4.78
CA ILE A 85 -0.44 7.45 -4.34
C ILE A 85 -0.50 6.42 -5.47
N ALA A 86 -0.82 6.84 -6.70
CA ALA A 86 -1.02 5.92 -7.82
C ALA A 86 0.27 5.20 -8.25
N ARG A 87 1.42 5.88 -8.17
CA ARG A 87 2.73 5.27 -8.51
C ARG A 87 3.08 4.09 -7.59
N PRO A 88 3.14 4.26 -6.25
CA PRO A 88 3.44 3.14 -5.36
C PRO A 88 2.36 2.05 -5.40
N LEU A 89 1.10 2.41 -5.60
CA LEU A 89 0.02 1.43 -5.76
C LEU A 89 0.22 0.57 -7.02
N LYS A 90 0.64 1.17 -8.14
CA LYS A 90 0.96 0.44 -9.37
C LYS A 90 2.19 -0.47 -9.19
N ALA A 91 3.18 -0.04 -8.42
CA ALA A 91 4.34 -0.85 -8.09
C ALA A 91 3.95 -2.07 -7.24
N LEU A 92 3.06 -1.89 -6.27
CA LEU A 92 2.47 -2.98 -5.47
C LEU A 92 1.65 -3.96 -6.31
N ASP A 93 0.79 -3.46 -7.21
CA ASP A 93 0.03 -4.31 -8.14
C ASP A 93 0.96 -5.16 -9.04
N LYS A 94 2.04 -4.54 -9.54
CA LYS A 94 3.06 -5.27 -10.29
C LYS A 94 3.75 -6.32 -9.44
N GLY A 95 4.20 -5.97 -8.23
CA GLY A 95 4.84 -6.93 -7.31
C GLY A 95 3.93 -8.10 -6.93
N LEU A 96 2.62 -7.86 -6.79
CA LEU A 96 1.63 -8.92 -6.58
C LEU A 96 1.47 -9.82 -7.80
N LYS A 97 1.47 -9.27 -9.02
CA LYS A 97 1.44 -10.06 -10.26
C LYS A 97 2.69 -10.91 -10.40
N ASP A 98 3.86 -10.31 -10.21
CA ASP A 98 5.15 -10.99 -10.24
C ASP A 98 5.16 -12.15 -9.21
N LEU A 99 4.68 -11.90 -7.98
CA LEU A 99 4.56 -12.93 -6.95
C LEU A 99 3.63 -14.08 -7.36
N ARG A 100 2.49 -13.79 -8.02
CA ARG A 100 1.56 -14.81 -8.52
C ARG A 100 2.16 -15.65 -9.63
N GLU A 101 3.07 -15.09 -10.41
CA GLU A 101 3.82 -15.79 -11.45
C GLU A 101 5.03 -16.57 -10.89
N GLY A 102 5.27 -16.52 -9.58
CA GLY A 102 6.39 -17.19 -8.92
C GLY A 102 7.70 -16.40 -8.98
N HIS A 103 7.65 -15.12 -9.37
CA HIS A 103 8.77 -14.21 -9.30
C HIS A 103 8.83 -13.52 -7.92
N PHE A 104 9.80 -13.92 -7.10
CA PHE A 104 10.00 -13.37 -5.75
C PHE A 104 10.93 -12.15 -5.75
N SER A 105 10.77 -11.27 -6.72
CA SER A 105 11.52 -10.02 -6.79
C SER A 105 10.97 -9.04 -5.76
N PRO A 106 11.83 -8.36 -4.97
CA PRO A 106 11.35 -7.29 -4.11
C PRO A 106 10.83 -6.14 -4.97
N ILE A 107 9.83 -5.42 -4.46
CA ILE A 107 9.41 -4.15 -5.03
C ILE A 107 10.57 -3.17 -4.83
N GLU A 108 11.00 -2.52 -5.91
CA GLU A 108 12.01 -1.46 -5.86
C GLU A 108 11.62 -0.41 -4.82
N ASP A 109 12.59 -0.02 -4.00
CA ASP A 109 12.37 0.75 -2.78
C ASP A 109 11.60 2.04 -3.09
N LEU A 110 10.39 2.13 -2.53
CA LEU A 110 9.59 3.34 -2.64
C LEU A 110 10.34 4.49 -1.98
N ARG A 111 10.15 5.72 -2.46
CA ARG A 111 10.92 6.85 -1.94
C ARG A 111 10.67 6.95 -0.42
N PRO A 112 11.66 7.40 0.39
CA PRO A 112 11.55 7.43 1.85
C PRO A 112 10.35 8.20 2.41
N ARG A 113 9.69 9.03 1.59
CA ARG A 113 8.53 9.85 1.94
C ARG A 113 7.23 9.39 1.28
N ASP A 114 7.21 8.27 0.57
CA ASP A 114 5.98 7.78 -0.06
C ASP A 114 5.00 7.28 1.00
N ALA A 115 3.72 7.58 0.80
CA ALA A 115 2.68 7.29 1.78
C ALA A 115 2.45 5.79 2.04
N LEU A 116 2.98 4.93 1.16
CA LEU A 116 2.83 3.47 1.21
C LEU A 116 4.16 2.75 1.50
N LYS A 117 5.16 3.44 2.03
CA LYS A 117 6.48 2.87 2.32
C LYS A 117 6.36 1.64 3.23
N ASP A 118 5.66 1.76 4.36
CA ASP A 118 5.54 0.67 5.33
C ASP A 118 4.81 -0.53 4.72
N LEU A 119 3.83 -0.27 3.84
CA LEU A 119 3.17 -1.33 3.07
C LEU A 119 4.13 -2.06 2.14
N SER A 120 5.01 -1.34 1.42
CA SER A 120 6.02 -1.97 0.57
C SER A 120 7.07 -2.75 1.36
N GLN A 121 7.45 -2.26 2.55
CA GLN A 121 8.39 -2.96 3.43
C GLN A 121 7.78 -4.26 3.94
N ASN A 122 6.57 -4.20 4.48
CA ASN A 122 5.83 -5.39 4.94
C ASN A 122 5.61 -6.39 3.79
N PHE A 123 5.33 -5.90 2.58
CA PHE A 123 5.22 -6.74 1.40
C PHE A 123 6.55 -7.45 1.08
N ASN A 124 7.65 -6.70 1.01
CA ASN A 124 8.98 -7.24 0.71
C ASN A 124 9.45 -8.24 1.78
N GLU A 125 9.16 -7.98 3.06
CA GLU A 125 9.43 -8.93 4.14
C GLU A 125 8.63 -10.23 3.96
N THR A 126 7.36 -10.12 3.58
CA THR A 126 6.49 -11.28 3.32
C THR A 126 7.00 -12.10 2.14
N VAL A 127 7.35 -11.46 1.03
CA VAL A 127 7.96 -12.10 -0.14
C VAL A 127 9.28 -12.77 0.24
N GLY A 128 10.11 -12.10 1.04
CA GLY A 128 11.38 -12.64 1.53
C GLY A 128 11.19 -13.90 2.39
N ARG A 129 10.24 -13.89 3.33
CA ARG A 129 9.89 -15.06 4.14
C ARG A 129 9.36 -16.21 3.28
N LEU A 130 8.49 -15.92 2.32
CA LEU A 130 7.95 -16.94 1.42
C LEU A 130 9.05 -17.57 0.55
N LYS A 131 9.96 -16.75 -0.01
CA LYS A 131 11.13 -17.21 -0.76
C LYS A 131 12.04 -18.10 0.09
N TYR A 132 12.27 -17.72 1.34
CA TYR A 132 13.06 -18.52 2.29
C TYR A 132 12.43 -19.89 2.53
N LEU A 133 11.12 -19.92 2.83
CA LEU A 133 10.38 -21.16 3.08
C LEU A 133 10.41 -22.09 1.85
N LEU A 134 10.12 -21.56 0.66
CA LEU A 134 10.17 -22.34 -0.58
C LEU A 134 11.57 -22.91 -0.87
N THR A 135 12.61 -22.11 -0.62
CA THR A 135 14.00 -22.55 -0.84
C THR A 135 14.38 -23.66 0.15
N ARG A 136 14.00 -23.51 1.42
CA ARG A 136 14.19 -24.52 2.46
C ARG A 136 13.49 -25.83 2.10
N ASP A 137 12.22 -25.75 1.73
CA ASP A 137 11.41 -26.95 1.45
C ASP A 137 11.92 -27.65 0.18
N ARG A 138 12.30 -26.89 -0.86
CA ARG A 138 12.94 -27.45 -2.06
C ARG A 138 14.24 -28.19 -1.72
N ARG A 139 15.07 -27.63 -0.83
CA ARG A 139 16.29 -28.29 -0.37
C ARG A 139 16.00 -29.60 0.36
N LEU A 140 15.03 -29.61 1.27
CA LEU A 140 14.63 -30.83 1.99
C LEU A 140 14.13 -31.93 1.05
N VAL A 141 13.36 -31.56 0.02
CA VAL A 141 12.89 -32.51 -1.00
C VAL A 141 14.05 -33.08 -1.80
N LEU A 142 15.02 -32.26 -2.23
CA LEU A 142 16.21 -32.73 -2.94
C LEU A 142 17.08 -33.65 -2.07
N GLU A 143 17.24 -33.31 -0.80
CA GLU A 143 17.96 -34.15 0.17
C GLU A 143 17.24 -35.48 0.42
N ALA A 144 15.90 -35.49 0.45
CA ALA A 144 15.12 -36.71 0.57
C ALA A 144 15.20 -37.60 -0.68
N LEU A 145 15.21 -36.99 -1.88
CA LEU A 145 15.43 -37.71 -3.14
C LEU A 145 16.81 -38.38 -3.17
N ALA A 146 17.86 -37.66 -2.75
CA ALA A 146 19.20 -38.23 -2.66
C ALA A 146 19.28 -39.42 -1.66
N ASP A 147 18.59 -39.32 -0.52
CA ASP A 147 18.50 -40.44 0.43
C ASP A 147 17.77 -41.66 -0.19
N LEU A 148 16.71 -41.42 -0.98
CA LEU A 148 15.98 -42.49 -1.68
C LEU A 148 16.85 -43.18 -2.74
N ASP A 149 17.63 -42.42 -3.51
CA ASP A 149 18.57 -42.95 -4.49
C ASP A 149 19.64 -43.82 -3.81
N GLN A 150 20.16 -43.37 -2.65
CA GLN A 150 21.11 -44.15 -1.85
C GLN A 150 20.46 -45.41 -1.28
N ALA A 151 19.21 -45.34 -0.81
CA ALA A 151 18.46 -46.49 -0.32
C ALA A 151 18.28 -47.57 -1.40
N GLN A 152 18.16 -47.16 -2.66
CA GLN A 152 18.01 -48.08 -3.79
C GLN A 152 19.33 -48.82 -4.12
N ALA A 153 20.47 -48.16 -3.93
CA ALA A 153 21.80 -48.75 -4.12
C ALA A 153 22.34 -49.51 -2.90
N ALA A 154 21.76 -49.29 -1.71
CA ALA A 154 22.23 -49.85 -0.45
C ALA A 154 21.83 -51.31 -0.23
N LYS A 155 22.59 -52.00 0.63
CA LYS A 155 22.26 -53.34 1.12
C LYS A 155 20.99 -53.30 1.99
N PRO A 156 20.29 -54.44 2.17
CA PRO A 156 18.99 -54.48 2.88
C PRO A 156 18.99 -53.84 4.28
N GLY A 157 20.08 -53.99 5.05
CA GLY A 157 20.18 -53.40 6.40
C GLY A 157 20.35 -51.88 6.44
N ASP A 158 21.05 -51.30 5.46
CA ASP A 158 21.27 -49.84 5.39
C ASP A 158 20.11 -49.12 4.70
N ARG A 159 19.35 -49.83 3.86
CA ARG A 159 18.19 -49.31 3.12
C ARG A 159 17.12 -48.73 4.04
N GLU A 160 16.82 -49.40 5.14
CA GLU A 160 15.78 -48.94 6.09
C GLU A 160 16.14 -47.60 6.73
N LYS A 161 17.43 -47.39 7.04
CA LYS A 161 17.94 -46.14 7.61
C LYS A 161 17.73 -44.96 6.66
N PHE A 162 18.07 -45.13 5.38
CA PHE A 162 17.87 -44.09 4.37
C PHE A 162 16.39 -43.79 4.12
N LEU A 163 15.52 -44.81 4.12
CA LEU A 163 14.07 -44.62 4.00
C LEU A 163 13.49 -43.83 5.18
N LEU A 164 13.95 -44.08 6.40
CA LEU A 164 13.53 -43.33 7.59
C LEU A 164 13.99 -41.86 7.52
N GLN A 165 15.21 -41.60 7.03
CA GLN A 165 15.71 -40.23 6.84
C GLN A 165 14.90 -39.46 5.80
N ALA A 166 14.64 -40.08 4.63
CA ALA A 166 13.79 -39.49 3.59
C ALA A 166 12.38 -39.19 4.12
N LYS A 167 11.77 -40.16 4.83
CA LYS A 167 10.43 -39.99 5.43
C LYS A 167 10.42 -38.86 6.46
N SER A 168 11.46 -38.76 7.30
CA SER A 168 11.59 -37.68 8.28
C SER A 168 11.66 -36.31 7.60
N LYS A 169 12.51 -36.13 6.58
CA LYS A 169 12.63 -34.88 5.83
C LYS A 169 11.31 -34.48 5.16
N LEU A 170 10.61 -35.43 4.53
CA LEU A 170 9.30 -35.19 3.93
C LEU A 170 8.22 -34.86 4.98
N SER A 171 8.29 -35.45 6.17
CA SER A 171 7.37 -35.13 7.26
C SER A 171 7.51 -33.70 7.75
N ILE A 172 8.75 -33.15 7.76
CA ILE A 172 9.02 -31.76 8.15
C ILE A 172 8.36 -30.80 7.14
N VAL A 173 8.48 -31.09 5.84
CA VAL A 173 7.81 -30.31 4.79
C VAL A 173 6.30 -30.38 4.96
N ASN A 174 5.73 -31.58 5.16
CA ASN A 174 4.29 -31.77 5.30
C ASN A 174 3.70 -31.13 6.57
N ALA A 175 4.42 -31.18 7.69
CA ALA A 175 3.99 -30.58 8.96
C ALA A 175 3.75 -29.06 8.84
N HIS A 176 4.50 -28.40 7.96
CA HIS A 176 4.35 -26.97 7.72
C HIS A 176 3.00 -26.63 7.05
N PHE A 177 2.46 -27.51 6.21
CA PHE A 177 1.17 -27.29 5.54
C PHE A 177 -0.05 -27.63 6.41
N HIS A 178 0.11 -28.46 7.45
CA HIS A 178 -1.00 -28.84 8.34
C HIS A 178 -1.14 -27.98 9.58
N LYS A 179 -0.07 -27.31 10.03
CA LYS A 179 -0.15 -26.48 11.25
C LYS A 179 -1.04 -25.24 11.07
N ASP A 180 -1.08 -24.67 9.86
CA ASP A 180 -1.86 -23.47 9.56
C ASP A 180 -3.35 -23.73 9.26
N GLY A 181 -3.75 -24.99 9.04
CA GLY A 181 -5.15 -25.37 8.79
C GLY A 181 -6.03 -25.57 10.03
N SER A 182 -5.46 -25.53 11.24
CA SER A 182 -6.17 -25.85 12.49
C SER A 182 -6.59 -24.64 13.33
N ASN A 183 -6.21 -23.42 12.93
CA ASN A 183 -6.50 -22.18 13.66
C ASN A 183 -7.36 -21.18 12.86
N GLY A 184 -8.04 -21.63 11.80
CA GLY A 184 -8.96 -20.81 10.99
C GLY A 184 -10.42 -20.98 11.41
#